data_AF-A0A968WGP5-F1
#
_entry.id   AF-A0A968WGP5-F1
#
_cell.length_a   1.000
_cell.length_b   1.000
_cell.length_c   1.000
_cell.angle_alpha   90.00
_cell.angle_beta   90.00
_cell.angle_gamma   90.00
#
_symmetry.space_group_name_H-M   'P 1'
#
loop_
_entity.id
_entity.type
_entity.pdbx_description
1 polymer ?
#
loop_
_entity_poly.entity_id
_entity_poly.type
_entity_poly.pdbx_seq_one_letter_code
_entity_poly.pdbx_strand_id
1 'polypeptide(L)'
;MIKDRNGKLLVYNTPEYDLQIITSEVMHFDSTKFCDIFDMGLVELRGRFKELRTRKEYSPVKPITFIPQLSNYDFARIQDYIDEFPGFYIQARTTRAYTSTAAANALGYVSEISKSQLDNDKSKVYKQGDYIGQSGIESYYEEYRAGQRGVRFTLRNVKGESSKGSFA
;
A
#
# COMPACT_ATOMS: atom_id res chain seq x y z
N MET A 1 -17.06 -6.84 -5.13
CA MET A 1 -17.50 -6.01 -6.29
C MET A 1 -18.96 -5.64 -6.08
N ILE A 2 -19.37 -4.42 -6.38
CA ILE A 2 -20.79 -3.99 -6.41
C ILE A 2 -21.23 -3.95 -7.87
N LYS A 3 -22.41 -4.50 -8.15
CA LYS A 3 -23.08 -4.44 -9.45
C LYS A 3 -24.48 -3.83 -9.30
N ASP A 4 -24.97 -3.17 -10.34
CA ASP A 4 -26.37 -2.75 -10.40
C ASP A 4 -27.31 -3.94 -10.70
N ARG A 5 -28.62 -3.69 -10.74
CA ARG A 5 -29.64 -4.70 -11.05
C ARG A 5 -29.50 -5.34 -12.45
N ASN A 6 -28.78 -4.68 -13.36
CA ASN A 6 -28.54 -5.13 -14.73
C ASN A 6 -27.15 -5.80 -14.87
N GLY A 7 -26.42 -5.99 -13.76
CA GLY A 7 -25.10 -6.61 -13.76
C GLY A 7 -23.94 -5.67 -14.10
N LYS A 8 -24.18 -4.36 -14.31
CA LYS A 8 -23.14 -3.37 -14.58
C LYS A 8 -22.28 -3.16 -13.33
N LEU A 9 -20.96 -3.24 -13.48
CA LEU A 9 -20.02 -2.98 -12.39
C LEU A 9 -20.09 -1.51 -11.95
N LEU A 10 -20.38 -1.30 -10.67
CA LEU A 10 -20.40 0.01 -10.02
C LEU A 10 -19.13 0.24 -9.21
N VAL A 11 -18.69 -0.78 -8.45
CA VAL A 11 -17.48 -0.73 -7.62
C VAL A 11 -16.68 -2.02 -7.78
N TYR A 12 -15.40 -1.88 -8.11
CA TYR A 12 -14.50 -3.01 -8.33
C TYR A 12 -13.13 -2.75 -7.72
N ASN A 13 -12.35 -3.82 -7.60
CA ASN A 13 -10.97 -3.77 -7.12
C ASN A 13 -10.05 -3.52 -8.30
N THR A 14 -9.17 -2.52 -8.20
CA THR A 14 -8.05 -2.36 -9.12
C THR A 14 -6.74 -2.48 -8.35
N PRO A 15 -5.73 -3.18 -8.89
CA PRO A 15 -4.40 -3.14 -8.30
C PRO A 15 -3.85 -1.71 -8.39
N GLU A 16 -3.22 -1.29 -7.31
CA GLU A 16 -2.33 -0.14 -7.24
C GLU A 16 -0.98 -0.64 -6.73
N TYR A 17 0.10 -0.01 -7.16
CA TYR A 17 1.45 -0.40 -6.79
C TYR A 17 2.13 0.76 -6.07
N ASP A 18 2.68 0.50 -4.89
CA ASP A 18 3.51 1.48 -4.17
C ASP A 18 4.96 1.01 -4.22
N LEU A 19 5.90 1.93 -4.43
CA LEU A 19 7.30 1.67 -4.12
C LEU A 19 7.51 1.91 -2.63
N GLN A 20 7.94 0.87 -1.96
CA GLN A 20 8.24 0.89 -0.54
C GLN A 20 9.75 0.75 -0.31
N ILE A 21 10.21 1.22 0.84
CA ILE A 21 11.63 1.20 1.22
C ILE A 21 11.82 0.72 2.66
N ILE A 22 12.85 -0.11 2.87
CA ILE A 22 13.41 -0.45 4.18
C ILE A 22 14.82 0.14 4.21
N THR A 23 15.02 1.25 4.92
CA THR A 23 16.27 2.01 4.79
C THR A 23 17.50 1.28 5.35
N SER A 24 17.32 0.30 6.23
CA SER A 24 18.42 -0.57 6.72
C SER A 24 18.90 -1.59 5.67
N GLU A 25 18.07 -1.91 4.68
CA GLU A 25 18.42 -2.82 3.59
C GLU A 25 18.97 -2.09 2.36
N VAL A 26 18.93 -0.74 2.36
CA VAL A 26 19.44 0.09 1.27
C VAL A 26 20.96 0.05 1.25
N MET A 27 21.51 -0.56 0.21
CA MET A 27 22.94 -0.55 -0.09
C MET A 27 23.28 0.58 -1.07
N HIS A 28 24.57 0.78 -1.38
CA HIS A 28 24.95 1.72 -2.43
C HIS A 28 24.39 1.25 -3.78
N PHE A 29 23.66 2.14 -4.44
CA PHE A 29 23.06 1.91 -5.76
C PHE A 29 23.36 3.09 -6.68
N ASP A 30 23.21 2.88 -7.99
CA ASP A 30 23.35 3.94 -8.98
C ASP A 30 22.15 4.91 -8.91
N SER A 31 22.37 6.06 -8.27
CA SER A 31 21.34 7.07 -8.11
C SER A 31 20.89 7.70 -9.43
N THR A 32 21.76 7.73 -10.45
CA THR A 32 21.42 8.29 -11.76
C THR A 32 20.52 7.32 -12.50
N LYS A 33 20.87 6.03 -12.52
CA LYS A 33 20.01 4.98 -13.08
C LYS A 33 18.66 4.90 -12.37
N PHE A 34 18.63 5.03 -11.04
CA PHE A 34 17.38 5.11 -10.28
C PHE A 34 16.53 6.30 -10.76
N CYS A 35 17.13 7.49 -10.85
CA CYS A 35 16.45 8.68 -11.34
C CYS A 35 15.86 8.49 -12.75
N ASP A 36 16.58 7.85 -13.66
CA ASP A 36 16.11 7.59 -15.03
C ASP A 36 14.94 6.60 -15.07
N ILE A 37 14.99 5.54 -14.27
CA ILE A 37 13.93 4.52 -14.22
C ILE A 37 12.65 5.06 -13.59
N PHE A 38 12.79 5.83 -12.51
CA PHE A 38 11.67 6.38 -11.74
C PHE A 38 11.23 7.77 -12.23
N ASP A 39 11.79 8.24 -13.35
CA ASP A 39 11.50 9.55 -13.97
C ASP A 39 11.53 10.70 -12.95
N MET A 40 12.60 10.75 -12.15
CA MET A 40 12.77 11.74 -11.08
C MET A 40 14.16 12.35 -11.06
N GLY A 41 14.26 13.60 -10.64
CA GLY A 41 15.56 14.28 -10.52
C GLY A 41 16.36 13.87 -9.27
N LEU A 42 17.69 13.96 -9.33
CA LEU A 42 18.57 13.69 -8.18
C LEU A 42 18.26 14.58 -6.95
N VAL A 43 17.82 15.82 -7.19
CA VAL A 43 17.41 16.73 -6.11
C VAL A 43 16.14 16.23 -5.44
N GLU A 44 15.16 15.76 -6.23
CA GLU A 44 13.93 15.17 -5.71
C GLU A 44 14.22 13.90 -4.91
N LEU A 45 15.05 13.00 -5.44
CA LEU A 45 15.46 11.78 -4.77
C LEU A 45 16.03 12.06 -3.37
N ARG A 46 16.98 13.00 -3.28
CA ARG A 46 17.57 13.44 -2.00
C ARG A 46 16.52 14.07 -1.07
N GLY A 47 15.61 14.87 -1.63
CA GLY A 47 14.48 15.45 -0.91
C GLY A 47 13.60 14.39 -0.26
N ARG A 48 13.23 13.35 -1.02
CA ARG A 48 12.41 12.23 -0.53
C ARG A 48 13.09 11.48 0.61
N PHE A 49 14.39 11.17 0.48
CA PHE A 49 15.14 10.55 1.59
C PHE A 49 15.16 11.41 2.86
N LYS A 50 15.26 12.75 2.70
CA LYS A 50 15.23 13.68 3.83
C LYS A 50 13.84 13.71 4.48
N GLU A 51 12.78 13.87 3.68
CA GLU A 51 11.40 13.89 4.15
C GLU A 51 11.04 12.60 4.88
N LEU A 52 11.42 11.45 4.32
CA LEU A 52 11.15 10.14 4.88
C LEU A 52 11.67 9.99 6.31
N ARG A 53 12.86 10.53 6.61
CA ARG A 53 13.45 10.51 7.96
C ARG A 53 12.75 11.43 8.96
N THR A 54 11.92 12.37 8.49
CA THR A 54 11.15 13.28 9.35
C THR A 54 9.78 12.73 9.72
N ARG A 55 9.32 11.67 9.05
CA ARG A 55 8.02 11.05 9.31
C ARG A 55 8.01 10.36 10.68
N LYS A 56 6.89 10.48 11.40
CA LYS A 56 6.75 9.95 12.76
C LYS A 56 6.80 8.42 12.81
N GLU A 57 6.31 7.80 11.75
CA GLU A 57 6.26 6.36 11.51
C GLU A 57 7.58 5.79 10.96
N TYR A 58 8.61 6.63 10.76
CA TYR A 58 9.89 6.20 10.25
C TYR A 58 10.54 5.14 11.16
N SER A 59 10.93 4.03 10.55
CA SER A 59 11.74 3.01 11.21
C SER A 59 12.70 2.40 10.19
N PRO A 60 14.00 2.28 10.51
CA PRO A 60 14.97 1.77 9.54
C PRO A 60 14.71 0.34 9.08
N VAL A 61 14.04 -0.46 9.91
CA VAL A 61 13.80 -1.90 9.70
C VAL A 61 12.35 -2.21 9.32
N LYS A 62 11.48 -1.18 9.20
CA LYS A 62 10.10 -1.39 8.78
C LYS A 62 9.87 -0.77 7.41
N PRO A 63 9.01 -1.41 6.61
CA PRO A 63 8.49 -0.82 5.40
C PRO A 63 7.87 0.56 5.58
N ILE A 64 8.23 1.48 4.69
CA ILE A 64 7.56 2.77 4.54
C ILE A 64 7.41 3.13 3.05
N THR A 65 6.31 3.79 2.70
CA THR A 65 6.04 4.20 1.31
C THR A 65 7.03 5.28 0.85
N PHE A 66 7.79 4.99 -0.20
CA PHE A 66 8.72 5.92 -0.85
C PHE A 66 8.06 6.68 -2.00
N ILE A 67 7.37 5.95 -2.89
CA ILE A 67 6.57 6.51 -3.99
C ILE A 67 5.20 5.84 -3.95
N PRO A 68 4.12 6.59 -3.65
CA PRO A 68 2.77 6.04 -3.72
C PRO A 68 2.30 5.96 -5.18
N GLN A 69 1.39 5.02 -5.47
CA GLN A 69 0.59 4.96 -6.70
C GLN A 69 1.42 5.04 -7.99
N LEU A 70 2.31 4.08 -8.19
CA LEU A 70 2.95 3.85 -9.48
C LEU A 70 1.88 3.56 -10.54
N SER A 71 1.97 4.21 -11.69
CA SER A 71 1.13 3.87 -12.83
C SER A 71 1.43 2.44 -13.30
N ASN A 72 0.49 1.80 -14.00
CA ASN A 72 0.75 0.47 -14.58
C ASN A 72 1.95 0.48 -15.54
N TYR A 73 2.19 1.61 -16.22
CA TYR A 73 3.35 1.80 -17.09
C TYR A 73 4.65 1.89 -16.29
N ASP A 74 4.66 2.65 -15.20
CA ASP A 74 5.83 2.74 -14.32
C ASP A 74 6.12 1.42 -13.65
N PHE A 75 5.08 0.75 -13.13
CA PHE A 75 5.20 -0.58 -12.57
C PHE A 75 5.86 -1.56 -13.56
N ALA A 76 5.36 -1.64 -14.80
CA ALA A 76 5.92 -2.50 -15.82
C ALA A 76 7.38 -2.15 -16.16
N ARG A 77 7.72 -0.85 -16.15
CA ARG A 77 9.10 -0.38 -16.38
C ARG A 77 10.03 -0.74 -15.23
N ILE A 78 9.57 -0.57 -13.99
CA ILE A 78 10.38 -0.69 -12.77
C ILE A 78 10.57 -2.15 -12.35
N GLN A 79 9.57 -3.01 -12.58
CA GLN A 79 9.57 -4.39 -12.10
C GLN A 79 10.82 -5.17 -12.54
N ASP A 80 11.34 -4.92 -13.74
CA ASP A 80 12.52 -5.62 -14.26
C ASP A 80 13.84 -5.17 -13.62
N TYR A 81 13.88 -3.94 -13.05
CA TYR A 81 15.09 -3.36 -12.46
C TYR A 81 15.05 -3.33 -10.93
N ILE A 82 13.94 -3.71 -10.30
CA ILE A 82 13.78 -3.58 -8.84
C ILE A 82 14.83 -4.37 -8.06
N ASP A 83 15.30 -5.49 -8.62
CA ASP A 83 16.34 -6.34 -8.02
C ASP A 83 17.71 -5.63 -7.95
N GLU A 84 17.94 -4.60 -8.77
CA GLU A 84 19.16 -3.78 -8.74
C GLU A 84 19.15 -2.74 -7.61
N PHE A 85 18.01 -2.54 -6.94
CA PHE A 85 17.84 -1.55 -5.88
C PHE A 85 17.51 -2.23 -4.54
N PRO A 86 18.49 -2.85 -3.87
CA PRO A 86 18.31 -3.45 -2.54
C PRO A 86 17.67 -2.48 -1.55
N GLY A 87 16.72 -3.00 -0.77
CA GLY A 87 15.93 -2.22 0.20
C GLY A 87 14.72 -1.51 -0.39
N PHE A 88 14.54 -1.51 -1.72
CA PHE A 88 13.30 -1.10 -2.38
C PHE A 88 12.48 -2.32 -2.81
N TYR A 89 11.17 -2.24 -2.68
CA TYR A 89 10.26 -3.30 -3.10
C TYR A 89 8.95 -2.71 -3.57
N ILE A 90 8.35 -3.37 -4.56
CA ILE A 90 7.01 -3.03 -5.03
C ILE A 90 6.00 -3.75 -4.15
N GLN A 91 5.11 -2.99 -3.53
CA GLN A 91 3.98 -3.52 -2.80
C GLN A 91 2.71 -3.33 -3.63
N ALA A 92 2.15 -4.44 -4.09
CA ALA A 92 0.80 -4.44 -4.67
C ALA A 92 -0.22 -4.25 -3.55
N ARG A 93 -1.07 -3.24 -3.69
CA ARG A 93 -2.25 -3.02 -2.87
C ARG A 93 -3.48 -3.05 -3.76
N THR A 94 -4.63 -3.35 -3.18
CA THR A 94 -5.89 -3.32 -3.91
C THR A 94 -6.67 -2.08 -3.48
N THR A 95 -7.00 -1.20 -4.42
CA THR A 95 -7.88 -0.05 -4.17
C THR A 95 -9.26 -0.27 -4.77
N ARG A 96 -10.24 0.54 -4.37
CA ARG A 96 -11.59 0.54 -4.94
C ARG A 96 -11.71 1.58 -6.05
N ALA A 97 -12.12 1.13 -7.22
CA ALA A 97 -12.49 1.96 -8.36
C ALA A 97 -14.02 2.05 -8.51
N TYR A 98 -14.52 3.26 -8.74
CA TYR A 98 -15.94 3.57 -8.91
C TYR A 98 -16.21 3.97 -10.37
N THR A 99 -17.15 3.31 -11.05
CA THR A 99 -17.42 3.55 -12.48
C THR A 99 -18.41 4.69 -12.74
N SER A 100 -19.04 5.21 -11.68
CA SER A 100 -20.11 6.21 -11.76
C SER A 100 -19.84 7.35 -10.80
N THR A 101 -19.99 8.59 -11.27
CA THR A 101 -19.98 9.80 -10.43
C THR A 101 -21.31 10.01 -9.70
N ALA A 102 -22.38 9.34 -10.14
CA ALA A 102 -23.65 9.29 -9.44
C ALA A 102 -23.63 8.23 -8.33
N ALA A 103 -24.48 8.43 -7.31
CA ALA A 103 -24.66 7.55 -6.16
C ALA A 103 -23.50 7.49 -5.15
N ALA A 104 -22.60 8.49 -5.12
CA ALA A 104 -21.51 8.55 -4.14
C ALA A 104 -21.99 8.42 -2.68
N ASN A 105 -23.11 9.06 -2.32
CA ASN A 105 -23.68 8.94 -0.97
C ASN A 105 -24.27 7.56 -0.67
N ALA A 106 -24.79 6.86 -1.69
CA ALA A 106 -25.42 5.56 -1.52
C ALA A 106 -24.39 4.42 -1.55
N LEU A 107 -23.43 4.47 -2.48
CA LEU A 107 -22.32 3.52 -2.55
C LEU A 107 -21.36 3.74 -1.38
N GLY A 108 -21.06 4.99 -1.06
CA GLY A 108 -20.06 5.38 -0.10
C GLY A 108 -18.64 5.27 -0.66
N TYR A 109 -17.67 5.36 0.25
CA TYR A 109 -16.25 5.27 -0.06
C TYR A 109 -15.49 4.52 1.03
N VAL A 110 -14.25 4.14 0.70
CA VAL A 110 -13.30 3.49 1.61
C VAL A 110 -12.16 4.46 1.90
N SER A 111 -11.70 4.55 3.14
CA SER A 111 -10.50 5.30 3.51
C SER A 111 -9.70 4.57 4.59
N GLU A 112 -8.48 5.02 4.85
CA GLU A 112 -7.67 4.50 5.96
C GLU A 112 -8.46 4.57 7.28
N ILE A 113 -8.35 3.53 8.09
CA ILE A 113 -8.95 3.46 9.41
C ILE A 113 -8.34 4.52 10.32
N SER A 114 -9.18 5.37 10.89
CA SER A 114 -8.74 6.35 11.88
C SER A 114 -8.41 5.66 13.21
N LYS A 115 -7.55 6.28 14.02
CA LYS A 115 -7.18 5.74 15.33
C LYS A 115 -8.41 5.48 16.22
N SER A 116 -9.38 6.38 16.23
CA SER A 116 -10.62 6.20 16.99
C SER A 116 -11.47 5.03 16.49
N GLN A 117 -11.51 4.80 15.18
CA GLN A 117 -12.20 3.63 14.62
C GLN A 117 -11.47 2.33 14.98
N LEU A 118 -10.14 2.33 14.91
CA LEU A 118 -9.31 1.18 15.28
C LEU A 118 -9.47 0.83 16.76
N ASP A 119 -9.47 1.82 17.64
CA ASP A 119 -9.66 1.62 19.09
C ASP A 119 -11.06 1.05 19.42
N ASN A 120 -12.06 1.34 18.58
CA ASN A 120 -13.43 0.85 18.72
C ASN A 120 -13.73 -0.42 17.89
N ASP A 121 -12.75 -0.95 17.16
CA ASP A 121 -12.93 -2.15 16.34
C ASP A 121 -13.08 -3.40 17.24
N LYS A 122 -14.31 -3.90 17.32
CA LYS A 122 -14.64 -5.12 18.07
C LYS A 122 -14.14 -6.38 17.38
N SER A 123 -13.98 -6.35 16.05
CA SER A 123 -13.55 -7.51 15.26
C SER A 123 -12.06 -7.81 15.46
N LYS A 124 -11.26 -6.78 15.82
CA LYS A 124 -9.80 -6.83 15.92
C LYS A 124 -9.10 -7.33 14.65
N VAL A 125 -9.78 -7.24 13.51
CA VAL A 125 -9.25 -7.68 12.21
C VAL A 125 -8.34 -6.60 11.62
N TYR A 126 -8.64 -5.33 11.91
CA TYR A 126 -7.94 -4.20 11.33
C TYR A 126 -6.68 -3.81 12.12
N LYS A 127 -5.73 -3.22 11.40
CA LYS A 127 -4.51 -2.59 11.91
C LYS A 127 -4.43 -1.17 11.36
N GLN A 128 -3.66 -0.32 12.02
CA GLN A 128 -3.36 1.01 11.50
C GLN A 128 -2.78 0.90 10.08
N GLY A 129 -3.30 1.72 9.16
CA GLY A 129 -2.96 1.66 7.73
C GLY A 129 -3.90 0.79 6.89
N ASP A 130 -4.78 -0.02 7.49
CA ASP A 130 -5.80 -0.75 6.75
C ASP A 130 -6.93 0.20 6.30
N TYR A 131 -7.59 -0.14 5.19
CA TYR A 131 -8.68 0.63 4.61
C TYR A 131 -10.04 0.02 4.98
N ILE A 132 -10.99 0.84 5.42
CA ILE A 132 -12.33 0.44 5.86
C ILE A 132 -13.41 1.27 5.15
N GLY A 133 -14.57 0.66 4.87
CA GLY A 133 -15.75 1.35 4.36
C GLY A 133 -16.24 2.43 5.33
N GLN A 134 -16.26 3.68 4.90
CA GLN A 134 -16.60 4.84 5.73
C GLN A 134 -18.07 5.22 5.67
N SER A 135 -18.75 4.92 4.55
CA SER A 135 -20.12 5.35 4.33
C SER A 135 -20.87 4.42 3.37
N GLY A 136 -22.18 4.65 3.25
CA GLY A 136 -23.04 4.00 2.26
C GLY A 136 -23.07 2.48 2.38
N ILE A 137 -23.16 1.83 1.23
CA ILE A 137 -23.13 0.37 1.10
C ILE A 137 -21.78 -0.20 1.54
N GLU A 138 -20.68 0.51 1.35
CA GLU A 138 -19.36 0.03 1.78
C GLU A 138 -19.30 -0.15 3.31
N SER A 139 -19.72 0.84 4.12
CA SER A 139 -19.72 0.69 5.58
C SER A 139 -20.77 -0.33 6.07
N TYR A 140 -21.95 -0.38 5.44
CA TYR A 140 -23.03 -1.28 5.87
C TYR A 140 -22.67 -2.76 5.65
N TYR A 141 -21.95 -3.08 4.58
CA TYR A 141 -21.54 -4.45 4.26
C TYR A 141 -20.09 -4.77 4.66
N GLU A 142 -19.42 -3.89 5.39
CA GLU A 142 -18.02 -4.08 5.78
C GLU A 142 -17.80 -5.42 6.50
N GLU A 143 -18.66 -5.77 7.46
CA GLU A 143 -18.56 -7.04 8.21
C GLU A 143 -18.62 -8.27 7.30
N TYR A 144 -19.40 -8.20 6.21
CA TYR A 144 -19.53 -9.29 5.25
C TYR A 144 -18.44 -9.26 4.16
N ARG A 145 -17.79 -8.11 3.96
CA ARG A 145 -16.83 -7.85 2.86
C ARG A 145 -15.37 -7.87 3.28
N ALA A 146 -15.09 -7.59 4.54
CA ALA A 146 -13.75 -7.60 5.13
C ALA A 146 -13.02 -8.92 4.88
N GLY A 147 -13.79 -10.01 4.72
CA GLY A 147 -13.26 -11.35 4.54
C GLY A 147 -12.52 -11.82 5.80
N GLN A 148 -11.75 -12.90 5.65
CA GLN A 148 -10.85 -13.36 6.71
C GLN A 148 -9.42 -12.98 6.36
N ARG A 149 -8.73 -12.30 7.27
CA ARG A 149 -7.33 -11.90 7.07
C ARG A 149 -6.44 -13.14 7.09
N GLY A 150 -5.68 -13.34 6.01
CA GLY A 150 -4.62 -14.34 6.00
C GLY A 150 -3.50 -13.98 6.99
N VAL A 151 -2.91 -14.99 7.63
CA VAL A 151 -1.75 -14.81 8.51
C VAL A 151 -0.49 -15.21 7.73
N ARG A 152 0.49 -14.31 7.65
CA ARG A 152 1.83 -14.62 7.14
C ARG A 152 2.82 -14.54 8.29
N PHE A 153 3.44 -15.65 8.62
CA PHE A 153 4.52 -15.69 9.59
C PHE A 153 5.83 -15.28 8.91
N THR A 154 6.48 -14.25 9.47
CA THR A 154 7.82 -13.83 9.06
C THR A 154 8.75 -13.98 10.23
N LEU A 155 9.81 -14.78 10.07
CA LEU A 155 10.88 -14.83 11.07
C LEU A 155 11.64 -13.51 11.08
N ARG A 156 11.88 -12.97 12.27
CA ARG A 156 12.71 -11.78 12.48
C ARG A 156 13.89 -12.12 13.36
N ASN A 157 15.05 -11.56 13.05
CA ASN A 157 16.21 -11.64 13.92
C ASN A 157 16.08 -10.64 15.09
N VAL A 158 17.02 -10.67 16.03
CA VAL A 158 17.04 -9.80 17.23
C VAL A 158 17.06 -8.31 16.88
N LYS A 159 17.50 -7.95 15.67
CA LYS A 159 17.54 -6.58 15.15
C LYS A 159 16.22 -6.14 14.48
N GLY A 160 15.25 -7.04 14.35
CA GLY A 160 13.93 -6.77 13.75
C GLY A 160 13.88 -6.91 12.24
N GLU A 161 14.98 -7.31 11.59
CA GLU A 161 15.08 -7.57 10.15
C GLU A 161 14.36 -8.88 9.82
N SER A 162 13.62 -8.92 8.71
CA SER A 162 12.85 -10.11 8.32
C SER A 162 13.76 -11.08 7.55
N SER A 163 14.03 -12.27 8.10
CA SER A 163 14.75 -13.31 7.35
C SER A 163 13.79 -13.93 6.34
N LYS A 164 14.13 -13.86 5.04
CA LYS A 164 13.37 -14.45 3.93
C LYS A 164 13.18 -15.96 4.12
N GLY A 165 12.12 -16.35 4.80
CA GLY A 165 11.73 -17.74 5.01
C GLY A 165 10.28 -17.78 5.49
N SER A 166 9.35 -17.94 4.55
CA SER A 166 7.95 -18.21 4.86
C SER A 166 7.83 -19.70 5.16
N PHE A 167 7.40 -20.06 6.37
CA PHE A 167 6.90 -21.41 6.60
C PHE A 167 5.44 -21.42 6.16
N ALA A 168 5.11 -22.38 5.28
CA ALA A 168 3.75 -22.73 4.92
C ALA A 168 3.08 -23.51 6.06
#